data_AF-A0A5C8T8G0-F1
#
_entry.id   AF-A0A5C8T8G0-F1
#
_cell.length_a   1.000
_cell.length_b   1.000
_cell.length_c   1.000
_cell.angle_alpha   90.00
_cell.angle_beta   90.00
_cell.angle_gamma   90.00
#
_symmetry.space_group_name_H-M   'P 1'
#
loop_
_entity.id
_entity.type
_entity.pdbx_description
1 polymer ?
#
loop_
_entity_poly.entity_id
_entity_poly.type
_entity_poly.pdbx_seq_one_letter_code
_entity_poly.pdbx_strand_id
1 'polypeptide(L)'
;MSASIGDWYRLSDIELNDDRLTQRRQAANKLAARLPGAAAIPLDIVSLAVEAFDNEPRSDGPMLQVAIEAIEEQQPTLDKDAAIVSLDPRILAGFTVEQKLTSVLEAAPARYGDGALLAGAVVAALRHRTPPTGSFAQARAAGLLNAAERILDRLDERRRTRSDTAAGAFEAAVDKSGDAPDLPKLLSDALKKIEAEINKDREELNAL
;
A
#
# COMPACT_ATOMS: atom_id res chain seq x y z
N MET A 1 -12.37 -6.40 -8.06
CA MET A 1 -12.44 -7.57 -7.15
C MET A 1 -11.02 -7.84 -6.67
N SER A 2 -10.81 -8.07 -5.38
CA SER A 2 -9.51 -8.48 -4.85
C SER A 2 -9.18 -9.90 -5.34
N ALA A 3 -7.92 -10.16 -5.69
CA ALA A 3 -7.49 -11.49 -6.10
C ALA A 3 -7.64 -12.50 -4.96
N SER A 4 -8.00 -13.74 -5.28
CA SER A 4 -7.83 -14.82 -4.32
C SER A 4 -6.34 -15.18 -4.20
N ILE A 5 -5.94 -15.77 -3.07
CA ILE A 5 -4.58 -16.31 -2.92
C ILE A 5 -4.28 -17.37 -3.99
N GLY A 6 -5.29 -18.14 -4.42
CA GLY A 6 -5.14 -19.11 -5.50
C GLY A 6 -4.79 -18.46 -6.84
N ASP A 7 -5.28 -17.26 -7.12
CA ASP A 7 -4.93 -16.52 -8.35
C ASP A 7 -3.47 -16.08 -8.38
N TRP A 8 -2.89 -15.81 -7.21
CA TRP A 8 -1.47 -15.49 -7.05
C TRP A 8 -0.58 -16.71 -7.27
N TYR A 9 -0.97 -17.86 -6.75
CA TYR A 9 -0.19 -19.09 -6.91
C TYR A 9 -0.29 -19.73 -8.29
N ARG A 10 -1.11 -19.19 -9.21
CA ARG A 10 -0.99 -19.51 -10.65
C ARG A 10 0.32 -19.02 -11.28
N LEU A 11 1.07 -18.17 -10.58
CA LEU A 11 2.39 -17.71 -11.00
C LEU A 11 3.50 -18.71 -10.70
N SER A 12 3.23 -19.78 -9.93
CA SER A 12 4.20 -20.85 -9.68
C SER A 12 3.66 -22.20 -10.11
N ASP A 13 4.58 -23.12 -10.37
CA ASP A 13 4.27 -24.53 -10.67
C ASP A 13 4.00 -25.36 -9.40
N ILE A 14 3.78 -24.70 -8.25
CA ILE A 14 3.57 -25.39 -6.99
C ILE A 14 2.14 -25.92 -6.98
N GLU A 15 1.99 -27.24 -6.99
CA GLU A 15 0.72 -27.88 -6.68
C GLU A 15 0.34 -27.57 -5.22
N LEU A 16 -0.59 -26.64 -5.06
CA LEU A 16 -1.18 -26.31 -3.77
C LEU A 16 -2.55 -26.96 -3.66
N ASN A 17 -2.68 -27.84 -2.67
CA ASN A 17 -3.98 -28.29 -2.18
C ASN A 17 -4.62 -27.19 -1.29
N ASP A 18 -5.90 -27.36 -0.98
CA ASP A 18 -6.67 -26.38 -0.19
C ASP A 18 -6.07 -26.13 1.21
N ASP A 19 -5.47 -27.15 1.81
CA ASP A 19 -4.79 -27.03 3.11
C ASP A 19 -3.58 -26.10 3.03
N ARG A 20 -2.73 -26.26 2.00
CA ARG A 20 -1.58 -25.38 1.80
C ARG A 20 -2.00 -23.95 1.44
N LEU A 21 -3.05 -23.77 0.62
CA LEU A 21 -3.60 -22.44 0.35
C LEU A 21 -4.11 -21.77 1.63
N THR A 22 -4.69 -22.54 2.54
CA THR A 22 -5.13 -22.05 3.85
C THR A 22 -3.95 -21.64 4.72
N GLN A 23 -2.90 -22.45 4.78
CA GLN A 23 -1.65 -22.12 5.48
C GLN A 23 -0.99 -20.86 4.92
N ARG A 24 -0.93 -20.71 3.59
CA ARG A 24 -0.37 -19.51 2.94
C ARG A 24 -1.21 -18.27 3.23
N ARG A 25 -2.54 -18.39 3.30
CA ARG A 25 -3.40 -17.27 3.71
C ARG A 25 -3.13 -16.84 5.16
N GLN A 26 -2.91 -17.80 6.05
CA GLN A 26 -2.54 -17.51 7.45
C GLN A 26 -1.14 -16.89 7.55
N ALA A 27 -0.19 -17.35 6.74
CA ALA A 27 1.15 -16.78 6.64
C ALA A 27 1.10 -15.33 6.14
N ALA A 28 0.29 -15.04 5.11
CA ALA A 28 0.10 -13.70 4.58
C ALA A 28 -0.50 -12.75 5.63
N ASN A 29 -1.49 -13.22 6.40
CA ASN A 29 -2.06 -12.44 7.50
C ASN A 29 -1.02 -12.13 8.59
N LYS A 30 -0.12 -13.08 8.90
CA LYS A 30 0.97 -12.85 9.84
C LYS A 30 2.00 -11.88 9.29
N LEU A 31 2.39 -12.03 8.03
CA LEU A 31 3.30 -11.12 7.34
C LEU A 31 2.71 -9.69 7.33
N ALA A 32 1.43 -9.56 6.98
CA ALA A 32 0.68 -8.31 7.05
C ALA A 32 0.67 -7.67 8.45
N ALA A 33 0.66 -8.46 9.52
CA ALA A 33 0.70 -7.96 10.89
C ALA A 33 2.09 -7.47 11.31
N ARG A 34 3.16 -7.86 10.60
CA ARG A 34 4.55 -7.40 10.82
C ARG A 34 4.88 -6.10 10.07
N LEU A 35 4.03 -5.69 9.13
CA LEU A 35 4.21 -4.45 8.33
C LEU A 35 3.98 -3.13 9.08
N PRO A 36 2.99 -2.97 9.99
CA PRO A 36 2.78 -1.71 10.68
C PRO A 36 3.82 -1.54 11.80
N GLY A 37 4.67 -0.51 11.70
CA GLY A 37 5.61 -0.13 12.77
C GLY A 37 7.02 0.28 12.34
N ALA A 38 7.42 0.07 11.08
CA ALA A 38 8.69 0.59 10.58
C ALA A 38 8.52 1.16 9.18
N ALA A 39 8.79 2.46 9.04
CA ALA A 39 8.76 3.19 7.77
C ALA A 39 9.69 2.57 6.69
N ALA A 40 10.65 1.72 7.08
CA ALA A 40 11.54 0.99 6.18
C ALA A 40 10.93 -0.29 5.57
N ILE A 41 9.85 -0.83 6.14
CA ILE A 41 9.29 -2.14 5.75
C ILE A 41 8.49 -2.15 4.41
N PRO A 42 7.79 -1.06 3.99
CA PRO A 42 7.00 -1.07 2.75
C PRO A 42 7.83 -1.26 1.48
N LEU A 43 9.05 -0.71 1.42
CA LEU A 43 9.91 -0.82 0.24
C LEU A 43 10.45 -2.24 0.06
N ASP A 44 10.91 -2.87 1.15
CA ASP A 44 11.49 -4.22 1.08
C ASP A 44 10.45 -5.27 0.71
N ILE A 45 9.22 -5.18 1.26
CA ILE A 45 8.15 -6.12 0.89
C ILE A 45 7.66 -5.89 -0.54
N VAL A 46 7.62 -4.65 -1.01
CA VAL A 46 7.26 -4.36 -2.40
C VAL A 46 8.36 -4.86 -3.33
N SER A 47 9.64 -4.67 -3.00
CA SER A 47 10.76 -5.21 -3.77
C SER A 47 10.64 -6.74 -3.88
N LEU A 48 10.42 -7.43 -2.76
CA LEU A 48 10.26 -8.89 -2.75
C LEU A 48 9.01 -9.34 -3.53
N ALA A 49 7.90 -8.62 -3.42
CA ALA A 49 6.68 -8.89 -4.18
C ALA A 49 6.90 -8.76 -5.70
N VAL A 50 7.67 -7.77 -6.11
CA VAL A 50 7.95 -7.47 -7.51
C VAL A 50 8.86 -8.54 -8.13
N GLU A 51 9.70 -9.22 -7.34
CA GLU A 51 10.45 -10.40 -7.79
C GLU A 51 9.56 -11.58 -8.18
N ALA A 52 8.29 -11.64 -7.76
CA ALA A 52 7.36 -12.68 -8.22
C ALA A 52 7.08 -12.61 -9.73
N PHE A 53 7.43 -11.50 -10.37
CA PHE A 53 7.26 -11.26 -11.80
C PHE A 53 8.58 -11.35 -12.58
N ASP A 54 9.70 -11.61 -11.91
CA ASP A 54 11.00 -11.77 -12.56
C ASP A 54 11.28 -13.22 -12.91
N ASN A 55 12.03 -13.41 -13.99
CA ASN A 55 12.50 -14.74 -14.40
C ASN A 55 13.63 -15.26 -13.51
N GLU A 56 14.31 -14.38 -12.76
CA GLU A 56 15.39 -14.75 -11.85
C GLU A 56 15.16 -14.06 -10.48
N PRO A 57 15.05 -14.82 -9.37
CA PRO A 57 15.00 -14.26 -8.04
C PRO A 57 16.32 -13.53 -7.72
N ARG A 58 16.23 -12.27 -7.25
CA ARG A 58 17.38 -11.35 -7.22
C ARG A 58 17.89 -10.99 -5.83
N SER A 59 17.10 -11.12 -4.76
CA SER A 59 17.53 -10.65 -3.44
C SER A 59 17.46 -11.70 -2.34
N ASP A 60 18.55 -11.78 -1.57
CA ASP A 60 18.62 -12.33 -0.21
C ASP A 60 18.25 -11.24 0.82
N GLY A 61 17.21 -10.45 0.52
CA GLY A 61 16.82 -9.30 1.33
C GLY A 61 16.27 -9.70 2.71
N PRO A 62 16.29 -8.81 3.71
CA PRO A 62 15.78 -9.11 5.05
C PRO A 62 14.31 -9.55 5.03
N MET A 63 13.51 -9.01 4.11
CA MET A 63 12.11 -9.38 3.96
C MET A 63 11.89 -10.80 3.46
N LEU A 64 12.84 -11.39 2.71
CA LEU A 64 12.77 -12.78 2.29
C LEU A 64 12.74 -13.71 3.50
N GLN A 65 13.62 -13.46 4.48
CA GLN A 65 13.66 -14.25 5.71
C GLN A 65 12.39 -14.09 6.52
N VAL A 66 11.86 -12.87 6.64
CA VAL A 66 10.59 -12.62 7.35
C VAL A 66 9.41 -13.34 6.67
N ALA A 67 9.40 -13.39 5.34
CA ALA A 67 8.39 -14.13 4.58
C ALA A 67 8.53 -15.66 4.77
N ILE A 68 9.75 -16.19 4.75
CA ILE A 68 10.04 -17.61 5.01
C ILE A 68 9.60 -18.00 6.42
N GLU A 69 9.94 -17.20 7.44
CA GLU A 69 9.49 -17.42 8.82
C GLU A 69 7.96 -17.44 8.93
N ALA A 70 7.28 -16.51 8.26
CA ALA A 70 5.82 -16.46 8.25
C ALA A 70 5.21 -17.74 7.64
N ILE A 71 5.86 -18.32 6.63
CA ILE A 71 5.46 -19.61 6.04
C ILE A 71 5.74 -20.75 7.01
N GLU A 72 6.96 -20.82 7.56
CA GLU A 72 7.40 -21.87 8.47
C GLU A 72 6.48 -22.02 9.68
N GLU A 73 6.02 -20.90 10.24
CA GLU A 73 5.08 -20.92 11.36
C GLU A 73 3.74 -21.61 11.05
N GLN A 74 3.36 -21.69 9.77
CA GLN A 74 2.15 -22.38 9.32
C GLN A 74 2.45 -23.75 8.69
N GLN A 75 3.69 -23.96 8.27
CA GLN A 75 4.19 -25.20 7.68
C GLN A 75 5.59 -25.52 8.25
N PRO A 76 5.68 -26.14 9.44
CA PRO A 76 6.96 -26.39 10.11
C PRO A 76 7.90 -27.34 9.36
N THR A 77 7.39 -28.07 8.38
CA THR A 77 8.15 -28.98 7.50
C THR A 77 8.72 -28.29 6.25
N LEU A 78 8.65 -26.96 6.17
CA LEU A 78 9.22 -26.20 5.08
C LEU A 78 10.74 -26.39 5.00
N ASP A 79 11.24 -26.74 3.82
CA ASP A 79 12.65 -26.68 3.50
C ASP A 79 13.05 -25.23 3.23
N LYS A 80 13.86 -24.65 4.15
CA LYS A 80 14.26 -23.24 4.09
C LYS A 80 15.21 -22.96 2.93
N ASP A 81 16.11 -23.89 2.63
CA ASP A 81 17.11 -23.72 1.57
C ASP A 81 16.41 -23.70 0.21
N ALA A 82 15.43 -24.59 0.03
CA ALA A 82 14.54 -24.56 -1.13
C ALA A 82 13.68 -23.28 -1.18
N ALA A 83 13.20 -22.80 -0.03
CA ALA A 83 12.34 -21.62 0.04
C ALA A 83 13.06 -20.33 -0.41
N ILE A 84 14.34 -20.17 -0.08
CA ILE A 84 15.16 -18.99 -0.45
C ILE A 84 15.15 -18.75 -1.96
N VAL A 85 15.33 -19.81 -2.74
CA VAL A 85 15.41 -19.75 -4.21
C VAL A 85 14.05 -19.89 -4.90
N SER A 86 12.99 -20.19 -4.15
CA SER A 86 11.65 -20.40 -4.71
C SER A 86 10.87 -19.11 -4.95
N LEU A 87 9.83 -19.19 -5.79
CA LEU A 87 8.86 -18.10 -5.96
C LEU A 87 7.86 -17.98 -4.79
N ASP A 88 7.77 -18.97 -3.90
CA ASP A 88 6.71 -19.04 -2.88
C ASP A 88 6.72 -17.84 -1.91
N PRO A 89 7.85 -17.44 -1.29
CA PRO A 89 7.90 -16.24 -0.45
C PRO A 89 7.58 -14.94 -1.22
N ARG A 90 7.94 -14.88 -2.51
CA ARG A 90 7.73 -13.71 -3.38
C ARG A 90 6.25 -13.55 -3.74
N ILE A 91 5.60 -14.66 -4.08
CA ILE A 91 4.15 -14.74 -4.31
C ILE A 91 3.40 -14.39 -3.02
N LEU A 92 3.84 -14.91 -1.87
CA LEU A 92 3.26 -14.57 -0.57
C LEU A 92 3.36 -13.07 -0.27
N ALA A 93 4.53 -12.46 -0.53
CA ALA A 93 4.73 -11.02 -0.38
C ALA A 93 3.79 -10.23 -1.30
N GLY A 94 3.68 -10.61 -2.57
CA GLY A 94 2.78 -9.98 -3.54
C GLY A 94 1.32 -10.03 -3.10
N PHE A 95 0.85 -11.20 -2.66
CA PHE A 95 -0.50 -11.34 -2.11
C PHE A 95 -0.69 -10.48 -0.85
N THR A 96 0.30 -10.44 0.04
CA THR A 96 0.25 -9.63 1.26
C THR A 96 0.15 -8.13 0.94
N VAL A 97 0.92 -7.65 -0.03
CA VAL A 97 0.86 -6.26 -0.53
C VAL A 97 -0.53 -5.97 -1.10
N GLU A 98 -1.10 -6.85 -1.93
CA GLU A 98 -2.45 -6.64 -2.47
C GLU A 98 -3.51 -6.59 -1.36
N GLN A 99 -3.44 -7.49 -0.37
CA GLN A 99 -4.35 -7.47 0.78
C GLN A 99 -4.25 -6.14 1.55
N LYS A 100 -3.04 -5.62 1.75
CA LYS A 100 -2.85 -4.32 2.40
C LYS A 100 -3.44 -3.18 1.60
N LEU A 101 -3.12 -3.07 0.30
CA LEU A 101 -3.69 -2.03 -0.55
C LEU A 101 -5.22 -2.10 -0.59
N THR A 102 -5.79 -3.30 -0.64
CA THR A 102 -7.25 -3.51 -0.60
C THR A 102 -7.83 -3.04 0.73
N SER A 103 -7.22 -3.45 1.86
CA SER A 103 -7.67 -3.05 3.20
C SER A 103 -7.61 -1.53 3.41
N VAL A 104 -6.60 -0.88 2.81
CA VAL A 104 -6.47 0.57 2.80
C VAL A 104 -7.62 1.18 2.01
N LEU A 105 -7.88 0.73 0.77
CA LEU A 105 -8.99 1.23 -0.05
C LEU A 105 -10.37 1.08 0.60
N GLU A 106 -10.57 0.05 1.43
CA GLU A 106 -11.80 -0.20 2.18
C GLU A 106 -11.87 0.59 3.50
N ALA A 107 -10.73 1.09 4.01
CA ALA A 107 -10.66 1.84 5.24
C ALA A 107 -11.16 3.29 5.09
N ALA A 108 -11.55 3.87 6.24
CA ALA A 108 -11.97 5.26 6.33
C ALA A 108 -10.85 6.24 5.93
N PRO A 109 -11.17 7.43 5.39
CA PRO A 109 -10.18 8.31 4.77
C PRO A 109 -9.02 8.76 5.65
N ALA A 110 -9.19 8.77 6.98
CA ALA A 110 -8.16 9.17 7.94
C ALA A 110 -7.01 8.15 8.09
N ARG A 111 -7.16 6.92 7.57
CA ARG A 111 -6.19 5.81 7.76
C ARG A 111 -5.27 5.57 6.56
N TYR A 112 -5.25 6.50 5.60
CA TYR A 112 -4.47 6.35 4.38
C TYR A 112 -2.97 6.63 4.52
N GLY A 113 -2.47 7.20 5.62
CA GLY A 113 -1.05 7.59 5.80
C GLY A 113 -0.05 6.47 5.50
N ASP A 114 -0.11 5.37 6.24
CA ASP A 114 0.77 4.21 6.01
C ASP A 114 0.49 3.51 4.66
N GLY A 115 -0.76 3.58 4.20
CA GLY A 115 -1.16 3.03 2.90
C GLY A 115 -0.61 3.81 1.71
N ALA A 116 -0.33 5.10 1.89
CA ALA A 116 0.23 5.98 0.88
C ALA A 116 1.67 5.61 0.53
N LEU A 117 2.50 5.33 1.55
CA LEU A 117 3.89 4.92 1.35
C LEU A 117 3.97 3.59 0.60
N LEU A 118 3.16 2.61 1.01
CA LEU A 118 3.06 1.32 0.33
C LEU A 118 2.60 1.48 -1.13
N ALA A 119 1.58 2.30 -1.37
CA ALA A 119 1.10 2.60 -2.72
C ALA A 119 2.18 3.30 -3.57
N GLY A 120 2.88 4.28 -3.01
CA GLY A 120 4.00 4.96 -3.66
C GLY A 120 5.12 4.00 -4.05
N ALA A 121 5.50 3.09 -3.16
CA ALA A 121 6.49 2.04 -3.42
C ALA A 121 6.06 1.13 -4.59
N VAL A 122 4.80 0.69 -4.62
CA VAL A 122 4.27 -0.16 -5.71
C VAL A 122 4.28 0.57 -7.05
N VAL A 123 3.83 1.83 -7.07
CA VAL A 123 3.86 2.65 -8.29
C VAL A 123 5.30 2.84 -8.78
N ALA A 124 6.23 3.20 -7.88
CA ALA A 124 7.63 3.39 -8.23
C ALA A 124 8.26 2.10 -8.80
N ALA A 125 7.92 0.94 -8.24
CA ALA A 125 8.49 -0.34 -8.65
C ALA A 125 7.90 -0.87 -9.98
N LEU A 126 6.61 -0.62 -10.26
CA LEU A 126 5.91 -1.23 -11.39
C LEU A 126 5.72 -0.29 -12.59
N ARG A 127 5.58 1.02 -12.40
CA ARG A 127 5.14 1.95 -13.47
C ARG A 127 6.10 2.01 -14.66
N HIS A 128 7.39 1.91 -14.40
CA HIS A 128 8.44 1.98 -15.43
C HIS A 128 9.03 0.62 -15.79
N ARG A 129 8.46 -0.45 -15.24
CA ARG A 129 8.93 -1.80 -15.48
C ARG A 129 8.38 -2.31 -16.82
N THR A 130 9.19 -3.08 -17.54
CA THR A 130 8.69 -3.89 -18.64
C THR A 130 7.59 -4.83 -18.12
N PRO A 131 6.40 -4.88 -18.75
CA PRO A 131 5.35 -5.79 -18.35
C PRO A 131 5.87 -7.24 -18.32
N PRO A 132 5.51 -8.03 -17.29
CA PRO A 132 5.95 -9.42 -17.21
C PRO A 132 5.38 -10.26 -18.35
N THR A 133 5.99 -11.41 -18.61
CA THR A 133 5.49 -12.38 -19.58
C THR A 133 4.34 -13.19 -18.98
N GLY A 134 3.36 -13.55 -19.81
CA GLY A 134 2.19 -14.33 -19.40
C GLY A 134 1.01 -13.48 -18.92
N SER A 135 -0.20 -13.89 -19.33
CA SER A 135 -1.44 -13.13 -19.07
C SER A 135 -1.75 -12.98 -17.58
N PHE A 136 -1.49 -14.00 -16.77
CA PHE A 136 -1.71 -13.97 -15.33
C PHE A 136 -0.78 -12.98 -14.63
N ALA A 137 0.53 -13.03 -14.92
CA ALA A 137 1.51 -12.11 -14.34
C ALA A 137 1.20 -10.65 -14.72
N GLN A 138 0.85 -10.40 -15.98
CA GLN A 138 0.45 -9.05 -16.44
C GLN A 138 -0.80 -8.56 -15.71
N ALA A 139 -1.82 -9.41 -15.57
CA ALA A 139 -3.03 -9.04 -14.85
C ALA A 139 -2.77 -8.76 -13.36
N ARG A 140 -1.87 -9.50 -12.71
CA ARG A 140 -1.50 -9.27 -11.31
C ARG A 140 -0.70 -7.99 -11.12
N ALA A 141 0.32 -7.76 -11.95
CA ALA A 141 1.11 -6.53 -11.92
C ALA A 141 0.24 -5.29 -12.20
N ALA A 142 -0.64 -5.35 -13.21
CA ALA A 142 -1.58 -4.27 -13.50
C ALA A 142 -2.60 -4.07 -12.37
N GLY A 143 -3.07 -5.15 -11.75
CA GLY A 143 -3.98 -5.08 -10.60
C GLY A 143 -3.36 -4.35 -9.40
N LEU A 144 -2.11 -4.69 -9.06
CA LEU A 144 -1.35 -4.00 -8.01
C LEU A 144 -1.15 -2.52 -8.32
N LEU A 145 -0.69 -2.21 -9.54
CA LEU A 145 -0.47 -0.83 -9.97
C LEU A 145 -1.76 -0.01 -9.89
N ASN A 146 -2.87 -0.50 -10.44
CA ASN A 146 -4.16 0.17 -10.39
C ASN A 146 -4.66 0.37 -8.95
N ALA A 147 -4.48 -0.62 -8.06
CA ALA A 147 -4.88 -0.49 -6.67
C ALA A 147 -4.07 0.61 -5.95
N ALA A 148 -2.77 0.67 -6.20
CA ALA A 148 -1.88 1.68 -5.64
C ALA A 148 -2.20 3.08 -6.18
N GLU A 149 -2.39 3.24 -7.50
CA GLU A 149 -2.78 4.51 -8.11
C GLU A 149 -4.10 5.03 -7.53
N ARG A 150 -5.11 4.17 -7.34
CA ARG A 150 -6.38 4.57 -6.71
C ARG A 150 -6.23 5.08 -5.27
N ILE A 151 -5.26 4.57 -4.51
CA ILE A 151 -4.98 5.08 -3.16
C ILE A 151 -4.36 6.47 -3.24
N LEU A 152 -3.38 6.66 -4.13
CA LEU A 152 -2.70 7.96 -4.33
C LEU A 152 -3.66 9.01 -4.88
N ASP A 153 -4.52 8.65 -5.83
CA ASP A 153 -5.55 9.55 -6.39
C ASP A 153 -6.53 10.01 -5.31
N ARG A 154 -6.99 9.11 -4.44
CA ARG A 154 -7.87 9.46 -3.30
C ARG A 154 -7.18 10.38 -2.29
N LEU A 155 -5.88 10.21 -2.08
CA LEU A 155 -5.09 11.08 -1.22
C LEU A 155 -4.93 12.47 -1.83
N ASP A 156 -4.65 12.55 -3.13
CA ASP A 156 -4.56 13.81 -3.87
C ASP A 156 -5.91 14.53 -3.91
N GLU A 157 -7.01 13.83 -4.21
CA GLU A 157 -8.38 14.38 -4.15
C GLU A 157 -8.71 14.91 -2.75
N ARG A 158 -8.32 14.19 -1.69
CA ARG A 158 -8.52 14.62 -0.30
C ARG A 158 -7.69 15.87 0.04
N ARG A 159 -6.47 16.00 -0.49
CA ARG A 159 -5.65 17.20 -0.31
C ARG A 159 -6.27 18.40 -1.02
N ARG A 160 -6.71 18.23 -2.27
CA ARG A 160 -7.36 19.28 -3.06
C ARG A 160 -8.67 19.77 -2.43
N THR A 161 -9.55 18.84 -2.06
CA THR A 161 -10.83 19.17 -1.41
C THR A 161 -10.66 19.86 -0.05
N ARG A 162 -9.63 19.51 0.75
CA ARG A 162 -9.31 20.24 2.00
C ARG A 162 -8.94 21.70 1.73
N SER A 163 -8.04 21.93 0.77
CA SER A 163 -7.61 23.28 0.37
C SER A 163 -8.79 24.16 -0.05
N ASP A 164 -9.75 23.61 -0.79
CA ASP A 164 -10.94 24.34 -1.25
C ASP A 164 -11.93 24.65 -0.12
N THR A 165 -12.02 23.80 0.91
CA THR A 165 -12.94 24.03 2.04
C THR A 165 -12.53 25.16 2.96
N ALA A 166 -11.23 25.39 3.17
CA ALA A 166 -10.75 26.48 4.01
C ALA A 166 -10.94 27.85 3.33
N ALA A 167 -10.62 27.92 2.03
CA ALA A 167 -10.84 29.11 1.20
C ALA A 167 -12.35 29.41 1.04
N GLY A 168 -13.16 28.40 0.70
CA GLY A 168 -14.61 28.56 0.56
C GLY A 168 -15.33 28.90 1.87
N ALA A 169 -14.85 28.42 3.02
CA ALA A 169 -15.40 28.80 4.32
C ALA A 169 -15.10 30.26 4.69
N PHE A 170 -13.96 30.80 4.24
CA PHE A 170 -13.64 32.22 4.39
C PHE A 170 -14.50 33.08 3.47
N GLU A 171 -14.60 32.74 2.18
CA GLU A 171 -15.46 33.45 1.22
C GLU A 171 -16.93 33.47 1.66
N ALA A 172 -17.48 32.32 2.07
CA ALA A 172 -18.84 32.23 2.59
C ALA A 172 -19.05 33.00 3.91
N ALA A 173 -17.99 33.19 4.72
CA ALA A 173 -18.05 34.00 5.93
C ALA A 173 -18.01 35.50 5.61
N VAL A 174 -17.25 35.91 4.58
CA VAL A 174 -17.20 37.28 4.08
C VAL A 174 -18.52 37.68 3.42
N ASP A 175 -19.08 36.83 2.57
CA ASP A 175 -20.36 37.09 1.88
C ASP A 175 -21.55 37.22 2.85
N LYS A 176 -21.52 36.48 3.97
CA LYS A 176 -22.55 36.56 5.01
C LYS A 176 -22.40 37.76 5.95
N SER A 177 -21.19 38.31 6.08
CA SER A 177 -20.92 39.35 7.08
C SER A 177 -21.31 40.74 6.61
N GLY A 178 -21.61 40.95 5.32
CA GLY A 178 -22.44 42.03 4.75
C GLY A 178 -21.91 43.48 4.88
N ASP A 179 -21.32 43.81 6.03
CA ASP A 179 -20.55 44.98 6.41
C ASP A 179 -20.19 44.76 7.89
N ALA A 180 -18.97 44.31 8.23
CA ALA A 180 -18.62 44.12 9.65
C ALA A 180 -17.11 44.25 9.99
N PRO A 181 -16.76 44.90 11.11
CA PRO A 181 -15.41 45.13 11.62
C PRO A 181 -14.63 43.88 12.07
N ASP A 182 -15.24 42.69 11.97
CA ASP A 182 -14.65 41.40 12.39
C ASP A 182 -13.88 40.67 11.26
N LEU A 183 -13.74 41.29 10.08
CA LEU A 183 -12.93 40.75 8.97
C LEU A 183 -11.52 40.31 9.39
N PRO A 184 -10.77 41.08 10.21
CA PRO A 184 -9.44 40.67 10.67
C PRO A 184 -9.47 39.38 11.51
N LYS A 185 -10.54 39.16 12.28
CA LYS A 185 -10.73 37.96 13.10
C LYS A 185 -11.11 36.75 12.24
N LEU A 186 -12.03 36.92 11.29
CA LEU A 186 -12.39 35.88 10.32
C LEU A 186 -11.19 35.47 9.46
N LEU A 187 -10.37 36.43 9.03
CA LEU A 187 -9.12 36.18 8.32
C LEU A 187 -8.11 35.44 9.20
N SER A 188 -7.94 35.86 10.45
CA SER A 188 -7.02 35.18 11.39
C SER A 188 -7.44 33.72 11.65
N ASP A 189 -8.74 33.45 11.80
CA ASP A 189 -9.24 32.10 12.03
C ASP A 189 -9.15 31.22 10.77
N ALA A 190 -9.36 31.80 9.58
CA ALA A 190 -9.12 31.11 8.32
C ALA A 190 -7.63 30.79 8.12
N LEU A 191 -6.75 31.75 8.38
CA LEU A 191 -5.29 31.56 8.30
C LEU A 191 -4.81 30.49 9.27
N LYS A 192 -5.30 30.46 10.52
CA LYS A 192 -4.97 29.40 11.49
C LYS A 192 -5.44 28.02 11.04
N LYS A 193 -6.61 27.93 10.40
CA LYS A 193 -7.08 26.66 9.83
C LYS A 193 -6.22 26.20 8.66
N ILE A 194 -5.89 27.10 7.74
CA ILE A 194 -4.97 26.83 6.63
C ILE A 194 -3.59 26.42 7.17
N GLU A 195 -3.06 27.12 8.17
CA GLU A 195 -1.77 26.81 8.77
C GLU A 195 -1.77 25.46 9.50
N ALA A 196 -2.85 25.12 10.21
CA ALA A 196 -3.03 23.80 10.81
C ALA A 196 -3.15 22.69 9.75
N GLU A 197 -3.81 22.96 8.63
CA GLU A 197 -3.90 22.03 7.49
C GLU A 197 -2.56 21.86 6.79
N ILE A 198 -1.80 22.94 6.55
CA ILE A 198 -0.44 22.91 5.99
C ILE A 198 0.49 22.15 6.92
N ASN A 199 0.40 22.35 8.23
CA ASN A 199 1.22 21.61 9.19
C ASN A 199 0.86 20.13 9.20
N LYS A 200 -0.43 19.79 9.11
CA LYS A 200 -0.88 18.41 8.99
C LYS A 200 -0.41 17.77 7.67
N ASP A 201 -0.45 18.50 6.57
CA ASP A 201 0.06 18.03 5.29
C ASP A 201 1.59 17.88 5.30
N ARG A 202 2.32 18.76 6.02
CA ARG A 202 3.76 18.62 6.28
C ARG A 202 4.08 17.42 7.13
N GLU A 203 3.31 17.15 8.17
CA GLU A 203 3.43 15.92 8.98
C GLU A 203 3.14 14.68 8.12
N GLU A 204 2.07 14.72 7.30
CA GLU A 204 1.73 13.65 6.35
C GLU A 204 2.84 13.46 5.29
N LEU A 205 3.52 14.52 4.85
CA LEU A 205 4.64 14.45 3.90
C LEU A 205 5.97 14.02 4.53
N ASN A 206 6.25 14.44 5.77
CA ASN A 206 7.45 14.05 6.51
C ASN A 206 7.36 12.61 7.06
N ALA A 207 6.15 12.05 7.16
CA ALA A 207 5.90 10.66 7.53
C ALA A 207 6.00 9.68 6.34
N LEU A 208 6.07 10.19 5.11
CA LEU A 208 6.37 9.43 3.88
C LEU A 208 7.88 9.31 3.69
#